data_AF-A0A836WKF7-F1
#
_entry.id   AF-A0A836WKF7-F1
#
_cell.length_a   1.000
_cell.length_b   1.000
_cell.length_c   1.000
_cell.angle_alpha   90.00
_cell.angle_beta   90.00
_cell.angle_gamma   90.00
#
_symmetry.space_group_name_H-M   'P 1'
#
loop_
_entity.id
_entity.type
_entity.pdbx_description
1 polymer ?
#
loop_
_entity_poly.entity_id
_entity_poly.type
_entity_poly.pdbx_seq_one_letter_code
_entity_poly.pdbx_strand_id
1 'polypeptide(L)'
;MKLYQLKRFNPTEIQIQITDKQLLQMFPIEVQEHPFMGQIQRVWKTENFTYSIGTSKKEDILDLSKDALHLQLKKEKMEEILQTLEEFKIILYYENKEDIYEVKREK
;
A
#
# COMPACT_ATOMS: atom_id res chain seq x y z
N MET A 1 -1.08 3.01 19.07
CA MET A 1 -2.00 2.41 18.09
C MET A 1 -2.78 3.55 17.47
N LYS A 2 -2.59 3.79 16.18
CA LYS A 2 -3.35 4.80 15.43
C LYS A 2 -4.49 4.13 14.68
N LEU A 3 -5.62 4.82 14.57
CA LEU A 3 -6.79 4.38 13.81
C LEU A 3 -6.87 5.17 12.50
N TYR A 4 -7.34 4.50 11.46
CA TYR A 4 -7.50 5.05 10.13
C TYR A 4 -8.88 4.71 9.60
N GLN A 5 -9.49 5.68 8.96
CA GLN A 5 -10.66 5.51 8.13
C GLN A 5 -10.17 5.11 6.73
N LEU A 6 -10.54 3.91 6.28
CA LEU A 6 -10.29 3.42 4.93
C LEU A 6 -11.60 3.47 4.14
N LYS A 7 -11.60 4.17 3.01
CA LYS A 7 -12.75 4.30 2.12
C LYS A 7 -12.42 3.77 0.73
N ARG A 8 -13.26 2.88 0.20
CA ARG A 8 -13.23 2.43 -1.21
C ARG A 8 -14.53 2.85 -1.86
N PHE A 9 -14.49 3.37 -3.08
CA PHE A 9 -15.69 3.86 -3.79
C PHE A 9 -16.31 2.83 -4.73
N ASN A 10 -15.48 2.00 -5.38
CA ASN A 10 -15.91 1.05 -6.40
C ASN A 10 -15.54 -0.40 -6.03
N PRO A 11 -16.36 -1.40 -6.42
CA PRO A 11 -17.68 -1.29 -7.06
C PRO A 11 -18.80 -0.86 -6.10
N THR A 12 -18.52 -0.82 -4.79
CA THR A 12 -19.46 -0.35 -3.77
C THR A 12 -18.72 0.48 -2.76
N GLU A 13 -19.34 1.59 -2.34
CA GLU A 13 -18.81 2.43 -1.28
C GLU A 13 -18.75 1.64 0.03
N ILE A 14 -17.53 1.45 0.52
CA ILE A 14 -17.26 0.82 1.80
C ILE A 14 -16.37 1.76 2.60
N GLN A 15 -16.73 1.96 3.86
CA GLN A 15 -15.93 2.68 4.82
C GLN A 15 -15.73 1.80 6.05
N ILE A 16 -14.47 1.56 6.41
CA ILE A 16 -14.10 0.78 7.59
C ILE A 16 -13.07 1.54 8.42
N GLN A 17 -13.02 1.21 9.71
CA GLN A 17 -12.00 1.68 10.62
C GLN A 17 -10.98 0.56 10.83
N ILE A 18 -9.70 0.86 10.62
CA ILE A 18 -8.61 -0.12 10.74
C ILE A 18 -7.44 0.46 11.53
N THR A 19 -6.72 -0.41 12.23
CA THR A 19 -5.49 -0.05 12.94
C THR A 19 -4.31 0.12 11.98
N ASP A 20 -3.27 0.84 12.40
CA ASP A 20 -1.96 0.89 11.74
C ASP A 20 -1.46 -0.50 11.33
N LYS A 21 -1.52 -1.49 12.24
CA LYS A 21 -1.08 -2.86 11.97
C LYS A 21 -1.91 -3.54 10.89
N GLN A 22 -3.24 -3.39 10.92
CA GLN A 22 -4.12 -3.97 9.91
C GLN A 22 -3.88 -3.33 8.54
N LEU A 23 -3.71 -2.01 8.48
CA LEU A 23 -3.39 -1.30 7.25
C LEU A 23 -2.11 -1.84 6.60
N LEU A 24 -1.04 -2.01 7.39
CA LEU A 24 0.25 -2.51 6.91
C LEU A 24 0.21 -3.96 6.44
N GLN A 25 -0.66 -4.78 7.04
CA GLN A 25 -0.84 -6.18 6.62
C GLN A 25 -1.69 -6.29 5.36
N MET A 26 -2.76 -5.50 5.29
CA MET A 26 -3.71 -5.53 4.17
C MET A 26 -3.17 -4.81 2.94
N PHE A 27 -2.37 -3.77 3.12
CA PHE A 27 -1.91 -2.88 2.04
C PHE A 27 -0.41 -2.51 2.16
N PRO A 28 0.52 -3.47 2.26
CA PRO A 28 1.93 -3.16 2.13
C PRO A 28 2.26 -2.52 0.77
N ILE A 29 3.31 -1.71 0.76
CA ILE A 29 3.93 -1.20 -0.47
C ILE A 29 4.76 -2.32 -1.06
N GLU A 30 4.38 -2.79 -2.25
CA GLU A 30 5.02 -3.94 -2.88
C GLU A 30 4.82 -4.00 -4.39
N VAL A 31 5.62 -4.86 -5.01
CA VAL A 31 5.43 -5.38 -6.36
C VAL A 31 5.49 -6.89 -6.27
N GLN A 32 4.47 -7.58 -6.77
CA GLN A 32 4.46 -9.03 -6.82
C GLN A 32 3.87 -9.53 -8.14
N GLU A 33 4.28 -10.71 -8.57
CA GLU A 33 3.68 -11.40 -9.69
C GLU A 33 2.61 -12.37 -9.20
N HIS A 34 1.37 -12.17 -9.66
CA HIS A 34 0.23 -12.99 -9.32
C HIS A 34 -0.10 -13.94 -10.49
N PRO A 35 -0.39 -15.22 -10.25
CA PRO A 35 -0.54 -16.23 -11.31
C PRO A 35 -1.59 -15.90 -12.38
N PHE A 36 -2.62 -15.13 -12.03
CA PHE A 36 -3.73 -14.81 -12.93
C PHE A 36 -3.79 -13.34 -13.33
N MET A 37 -3.21 -12.43 -12.53
CA MET A 37 -3.35 -10.98 -12.72
C MET A 37 -2.07 -10.34 -13.26
N GLY A 38 -1.02 -11.15 -13.50
CA GLY A 38 0.30 -10.67 -13.86
C GLY A 38 0.94 -9.88 -12.72
N GLN A 39 1.70 -8.85 -13.08
CA GLN A 39 2.35 -7.99 -12.09
C GLN A 39 1.33 -7.09 -11.40
N ILE A 40 1.26 -7.22 -10.07
CA ILE A 40 0.50 -6.39 -9.16
C ILE A 40 1.45 -5.42 -8.47
N GLN A 41 1.08 -4.15 -8.40
CA GLN A 41 1.83 -3.14 -7.66
C GLN A 41 0.91 -2.42 -6.67
N ARG A 42 1.36 -2.30 -5.42
CA ARG A 42 0.71 -1.51 -4.38
C ARG A 42 1.58 -0.33 -4.00
N VAL A 43 1.00 0.86 -4.10
CA VAL A 43 1.68 2.11 -3.75
C VAL A 43 0.83 2.92 -2.79
N TRP A 44 1.50 3.75 -1.99
CA TRP A 44 0.84 4.79 -1.21
C TRP A 44 1.14 6.14 -1.86
N LYS A 45 0.12 6.96 -2.07
CA LYS A 45 0.23 8.21 -2.82
C LYS A 45 -0.36 9.36 -2.02
N THR A 46 0.42 10.41 -1.86
CA THR A 46 -0.05 11.73 -1.41
C THR A 46 -0.18 12.66 -2.62
N GLU A 47 -0.58 13.91 -2.39
CA GLU A 47 -0.59 14.93 -3.45
C GLU A 47 0.79 15.16 -4.07
N ASN A 48 1.85 15.03 -3.25
CA ASN A 48 3.21 15.42 -3.62
C ASN A 48 4.15 14.24 -3.91
N PHE A 49 3.80 13.02 -3.47
CA PHE A 49 4.73 11.91 -3.54
C PHE A 49 4.04 10.54 -3.66
N THR A 50 4.68 9.62 -4.38
CA THR A 50 4.27 8.22 -4.48
C THR A 50 5.33 7.33 -3.83
N TYR A 51 4.97 6.70 -2.71
CA TYR A 51 5.77 5.67 -2.05
C TYR A 51 5.54 4.33 -2.74
N SER A 52 6.59 3.80 -3.36
CA SER A 52 6.56 2.58 -4.16
C SER A 52 7.92 1.89 -4.10
N ILE A 53 8.00 0.60 -4.48
CA ILE A 53 9.28 -0.09 -4.63
C ILE A 53 10.25 0.68 -5.56
N GLY A 54 9.76 1.29 -6.64
CA GLY A 54 10.60 2.04 -7.58
C GLY A 54 11.11 3.39 -7.06
N THR A 55 10.48 3.96 -6.02
CA THR A 55 10.88 5.24 -5.41
C THR A 55 11.58 5.06 -4.06
N SER A 56 11.68 3.82 -3.57
CA SER A 56 12.33 3.46 -2.31
C SER A 56 13.80 3.10 -2.49
N LYS A 57 14.57 3.22 -1.41
CA LYS A 57 15.97 2.78 -1.39
C LYS A 57 16.04 1.26 -1.35
N LYS A 58 17.07 0.68 -1.99
CA LYS A 58 17.30 -0.77 -2.02
C LYS A 58 17.45 -1.38 -0.62
N GLU A 59 18.08 -0.66 0.30
CA GLU A 59 18.25 -1.10 1.70
C GLU A 59 16.93 -1.27 2.47
N ASP A 60 15.87 -0.60 2.02
CA ASP A 60 14.55 -0.61 2.64
C ASP A 60 13.62 -1.67 2.03
N ILE A 61 14.08 -2.41 1.02
CA ILE A 61 13.28 -3.39 0.28
C ILE A 61 13.66 -4.81 0.74
N LEU A 62 12.65 -5.62 1.01
CA LEU A 62 12.74 -7.05 1.22
C LEU A 62 12.47 -7.77 -0.10
N ASP A 63 13.42 -8.59 -0.52
CA ASP A 63 13.20 -9.55 -1.59
C ASP A 63 12.63 -10.84 -1.00
N LEU A 64 11.36 -11.08 -1.30
CA LEU A 64 10.59 -12.26 -0.89
C LEU A 64 10.40 -13.23 -2.06
N SER A 65 11.05 -12.97 -3.20
CA SER A 65 10.95 -13.77 -4.41
C SER A 65 11.44 -15.19 -4.16
N LYS A 66 10.65 -16.18 -4.56
CA LYS A 66 11.04 -17.60 -4.59
C LYS A 66 11.03 -18.09 -6.04
N ASP A 67 9.83 -18.29 -6.55
CA ASP A 67 9.59 -18.78 -7.92
C ASP A 67 9.05 -17.67 -8.84
N ALA A 68 8.62 -16.55 -8.27
CA ALA A 68 8.06 -15.39 -8.96
C ALA A 68 8.49 -14.11 -8.23
N LEU A 69 8.40 -12.97 -8.92
CA LEU A 69 8.78 -11.66 -8.37
C LEU A 69 7.93 -11.34 -7.14
N HIS A 70 8.57 -11.03 -6.00
CA HIS A 70 7.90 -10.45 -4.84
C HIS A 70 8.85 -9.53 -4.07
N LEU A 71 8.69 -8.23 -4.26
CA LEU A 71 9.44 -7.18 -3.56
C LEU A 71 8.49 -6.41 -2.66
N GLN A 72 8.80 -6.31 -1.37
CA GLN A 72 7.99 -5.58 -0.40
C GLN A 72 8.85 -4.59 0.37
N LEU A 73 8.32 -3.41 0.67
CA LEU A 73 9.01 -2.50 1.58
C LEU A 73 9.08 -3.10 2.99
N LYS A 74 10.18 -2.87 3.70
CA LYS A 74 10.34 -3.27 5.10
C LYS A 74 9.23 -2.67 5.96
N LYS A 75 8.80 -3.44 6.96
CA LYS A 75 7.66 -3.05 7.82
C LYS A 75 7.97 -1.78 8.60
N GLU A 76 9.15 -1.70 9.19
CA GLU A 76 9.65 -0.52 9.89
C GLU A 76 9.62 0.73 9.01
N LYS A 77 9.93 0.59 7.71
CA LYS A 77 9.92 1.71 6.79
C LYS A 77 8.50 2.18 6.47
N MET A 78 7.58 1.24 6.30
CA MET A 78 6.16 1.57 6.11
C MET A 78 5.56 2.20 7.37
N GLU A 79 5.97 1.76 8.56
CA GLU A 79 5.59 2.40 9.83
C GLU A 79 6.10 3.84 9.92
N GLU A 80 7.35 4.10 9.56
CA GLU A 80 7.93 5.46 9.48
C GLU A 80 7.13 6.36 8.52
N ILE A 81 6.87 5.88 7.29
CA ILE A 81 6.07 6.61 6.31
C ILE A 81 4.70 6.91 6.91
N LEU A 82 4.00 5.89 7.41
CA LEU A 82 2.65 6.01 7.93
C LEU A 82 2.56 7.02 9.09
N GLN A 83 3.60 7.15 9.91
CA GLN A 83 3.66 8.15 10.98
C GLN A 83 3.62 9.59 10.49
N THR A 84 4.07 9.86 9.26
CA THR A 84 4.06 11.20 8.64
C THR A 84 2.79 11.51 7.84
N LEU A 85 1.97 10.50 7.55
CA LEU A 85 0.77 10.68 6.72
C LEU A 85 -0.48 10.95 7.55
N GLU A 86 -1.16 12.05 7.26
CA GLU A 86 -2.52 12.34 7.75
C GLU A 86 -3.59 11.82 6.78
N GLU A 87 -3.40 12.10 5.49
CA GLU A 87 -4.29 11.68 4.40
C GLU A 87 -3.46 11.19 3.21
N PHE A 88 -3.85 10.07 2.63
CA PHE A 88 -3.20 9.49 1.46
C PHE A 88 -4.12 8.49 0.75
N LYS A 89 -3.71 8.06 -0.44
CA LYS A 89 -4.38 7.03 -1.23
C LYS A 89 -3.53 5.78 -1.29
N ILE A 90 -4.16 4.61 -1.20
CA ILE A 90 -3.55 3.35 -1.60
C ILE A 90 -4.04 3.07 -3.01
N ILE A 91 -3.11 2.79 -3.91
CA ILE A 91 -3.43 2.43 -5.29
C ILE A 91 -2.87 1.03 -5.56
N LEU A 92 -3.77 0.15 -5.99
CA LEU A 92 -3.47 -1.21 -6.42
C LEU A 92 -3.55 -1.24 -7.95
N TYR A 93 -2.41 -1.38 -8.62
CA TYR A 93 -2.29 -1.52 -10.07
C TYR A 93 -2.21 -3.00 -10.46
N TYR A 94 -3.02 -3.43 -11.41
CA TYR A 94 -3.01 -4.79 -11.99
C TYR A 94 -3.76 -4.79 -13.33
N GLU A 95 -3.33 -5.59 -14.30
CA GLU A 95 -4.04 -5.76 -15.60
C GLU A 95 -4.51 -4.46 -16.29
N ASN A 96 -3.71 -3.37 -16.25
CA ASN A 96 -4.10 -2.03 -16.74
C ASN A 96 -5.31 -1.39 -16.02
N LYS A 97 -5.65 -1.88 -14.83
CA LYS A 97 -6.66 -1.35 -13.92
C LYS A 97 -6.00 -0.76 -12.68
N GLU A 98 -6.73 0.13 -12.03
CA GLU A 98 -6.37 0.66 -10.72
C GLU A 98 -7.55 0.58 -9.75
N ASP A 99 -7.29 0.10 -8.54
CA ASP A 99 -8.21 0.23 -7.41
C ASP A 99 -7.66 1.24 -6.42
N ILE A 100 -8.48 2.23 -6.07
CA ILE A 100 -8.10 3.33 -5.20
C ILE A 100 -8.85 3.24 -3.88
N TYR A 101 -8.08 3.35 -2.80
CA TYR A 101 -8.58 3.46 -1.43
C TYR A 101 -8.11 4.78 -0.84
N GLU A 102 -9.01 5.54 -0.24
CA GLU A 102 -8.67 6.74 0.52
C GLU A 102 -8.46 6.39 1.98
N VAL A 103 -7.37 6.88 2.55
CA VAL A 103 -6.97 6.62 3.94
C VAL A 103 -6.83 7.96 4.65
N LYS A 104 -7.53 8.09 5.77
CA LYS A 104 -7.44 9.25 6.66
C LYS A 104 -7.16 8.81 8.08
N ARG A 105 -6.15 9.41 8.71
CA ARG A 105 -5.86 9.19 10.13
C ARG A 105 -6.96 9.81 10.98
N GLU A 106 -7.48 9.05 11.93
CA GLU A 106 -8.41 9.58 12.93
C GLU A 106 -7.67 10.38 14.01
N LYS A 107 -8.31 11.46 14.46
CA LYS A 107 -7.77 12.37 15.48
C LYS A 107 -7.95 11.83 16.89
#